data_AF-A0A7V8FW87-F1
#
_entry.id   AF-A0A7V8FW87-F1
#
_cell.length_a   1.000
_cell.length_b   1.000
_cell.length_c   1.000
_cell.angle_alpha   90.00
_cell.angle_beta   90.00
_cell.angle_gamma   90.00
#
_symmetry.space_group_name_H-M   'P 1'
#
loop_
_entity.id
_entity.type
_entity.pdbx_description
1 polymer ?
#
loop_
_entity_poly.entity_id
_entity_poly.type
_entity_poly.pdbx_seq_one_letter_code
_entity_poly.pdbx_strand_id
1 'polypeptide(L)'
;MSRFAASTQYGDWNGDVKSDDADHHGIRDFVRDKGLLTEGEFLVGVTFYCGENDSIFLSGLAIDYSDYDTVKEALAKLPDPVNLREFELPLSRDEFFALFKRFSIVLQPRGLELIGREINTET
;
A
#
# COMPACT_ATOMS: atom_id res chain seq x y z
N MET A 1 19.20 2.46 1.88
CA MET A 1 18.11 2.03 2.78
C MET A 1 16.85 2.69 2.30
N SER A 2 15.84 1.91 1.95
CA SER A 2 14.49 2.39 1.67
C SER A 2 13.68 2.38 2.97
N ARG A 3 12.72 3.30 3.11
CA ARG A 3 11.76 3.32 4.21
C ARG A 3 10.41 2.90 3.64
N PHE A 4 9.72 1.97 4.29
CA PHE A 4 8.35 1.63 3.92
C PHE A 4 7.39 2.74 4.40
N ALA A 5 7.24 3.77 3.56
CA ALA A 5 6.38 4.93 3.80
C ALA A 5 6.06 5.61 2.46
N ALA A 6 4.87 6.23 2.37
CA ALA A 6 4.56 7.12 1.25
C ALA A 6 5.51 8.33 1.25
N SER A 7 6.01 8.71 0.08
CA SER A 7 6.85 9.89 -0.08
C SER A 7 6.76 10.46 -1.49
N THR A 8 6.99 11.76 -1.61
CA THR A 8 7.18 12.49 -2.86
C THR A 8 8.39 13.40 -2.72
N GLN A 9 8.85 14.01 -3.81
CA GLN A 9 10.03 14.87 -3.80
C GLN A 9 9.96 16.03 -2.79
N TYR A 10 8.78 16.65 -2.63
CA TYR A 10 8.62 17.82 -1.77
C TYR A 10 7.76 17.55 -0.53
N GLY A 11 6.86 16.56 -0.57
CA GLY A 11 6.01 16.20 0.57
C GLY A 11 5.11 17.33 1.04
N ASP A 12 4.51 18.07 0.09
CA ASP A 12 3.66 19.24 0.41
C ASP A 12 2.34 18.86 1.08
N TRP A 13 1.89 17.63 0.84
CA TRP A 13 0.68 17.06 1.41
C TRP A 13 1.00 15.83 2.23
N ASN A 14 0.35 15.69 3.38
CA ASN A 14 0.33 14.48 4.20
C ASN A 14 -1.09 13.94 4.27
N GLY A 15 -1.25 12.64 4.48
CA GLY A 15 -2.56 12.01 4.38
C GLY A 15 -2.71 10.74 5.19
N ASP A 16 -3.94 10.24 5.18
CA ASP A 16 -4.28 8.89 5.59
C ASP A 16 -5.03 8.20 4.44
N VAL A 17 -4.92 6.87 4.38
CA VAL A 17 -5.56 6.03 3.39
C VAL A 17 -6.27 4.86 4.07
N LYS A 18 -7.45 4.53 3.54
CA LYS A 18 -8.22 3.34 3.94
C LYS A 18 -8.78 2.68 2.68
N SER A 19 -8.75 1.35 2.67
CA SER A 19 -9.24 0.57 1.54
C SER A 19 -9.86 -0.73 2.00
N ASP A 20 -10.95 -1.13 1.33
CA ASP A 20 -11.49 -2.48 1.38
C ASP A 20 -11.01 -3.25 0.15
N ASP A 21 -10.48 -4.45 0.35
CA ASP A 21 -10.03 -5.33 -0.75
C ASP A 21 -11.22 -5.70 -1.67
N ALA A 22 -10.97 -5.82 -2.97
CA ALA A 22 -12.01 -6.30 -3.90
C ALA A 22 -12.35 -7.77 -3.61
N ASP A 23 -13.65 -8.12 -3.69
CA ASP A 23 -14.14 -9.43 -3.21
C ASP A 23 -13.56 -10.65 -3.95
N HIS A 24 -13.17 -10.50 -5.22
CA HIS A 24 -12.72 -11.62 -6.07
C HIS A 24 -11.43 -11.35 -6.87
N HIS A 25 -10.89 -10.13 -6.83
CA HIS A 25 -9.67 -9.73 -7.54
C HIS A 25 -8.99 -8.58 -6.79
N GLY A 26 -8.78 -8.79 -5.49
CA GLY A 26 -8.09 -7.83 -4.64
C GLY A 26 -6.61 -7.73 -4.96
N ILE A 27 -5.88 -6.93 -4.19
CA ILE A 27 -4.43 -6.73 -4.41
C ILE A 27 -3.67 -8.06 -4.40
N ARG A 28 -4.00 -8.94 -3.45
CA ARG A 28 -3.31 -10.22 -3.27
C ARG A 28 -3.50 -11.16 -4.45
N ASP A 29 -4.72 -11.26 -4.94
CA ASP A 29 -5.06 -12.11 -6.09
C ASP A 29 -4.40 -11.53 -7.35
N PHE A 30 -4.48 -10.22 -7.54
CA PHE A 30 -3.90 -9.54 -8.68
C PHE A 30 -2.38 -9.74 -8.79
N VAL A 31 -1.62 -9.58 -7.71
CA VAL A 31 -0.16 -9.80 -7.76
C VAL A 31 0.20 -11.28 -7.91
N ARG A 32 -0.63 -12.20 -7.40
CA ARG A 32 -0.46 -13.64 -7.56
C ARG A 32 -0.69 -14.06 -9.01
N ASP A 33 -1.73 -13.54 -9.65
CA ASP A 33 -2.06 -13.79 -11.06
C ASP A 33 -0.96 -13.28 -12.01
N LYS A 34 -0.26 -12.21 -11.62
CA LYS A 34 0.92 -11.69 -12.34
C LYS A 34 2.19 -12.50 -12.07
N GLY A 35 2.14 -13.53 -11.21
CA GLY A 35 3.28 -14.38 -10.86
C GLY A 35 4.30 -13.73 -9.93
N LEU A 36 3.93 -12.65 -9.24
CA LEU A 36 4.83 -11.88 -8.37
C LEU A 36 4.82 -12.36 -6.92
N LEU A 37 3.85 -13.19 -6.55
CA LEU A 37 3.73 -13.80 -5.23
C LEU A 37 3.69 -15.32 -5.40
N THR A 38 4.72 -16.00 -4.92
CA THR A 38 4.88 -17.45 -5.05
C THR A 38 4.08 -18.23 -3.99
N GLU A 39 4.03 -19.55 -4.13
CA GLU A 39 3.37 -20.41 -3.15
C GLU A 39 4.14 -20.39 -1.83
N GLY A 40 3.44 -20.14 -0.72
CA GLY A 40 4.05 -20.00 0.60
C GLY A 40 4.51 -18.57 0.95
N GLU A 41 4.34 -17.60 0.05
CA GLU A 41 4.60 -16.20 0.35
C GLU A 41 3.33 -15.42 0.75
N PHE A 42 3.51 -14.50 1.69
CA PHE A 42 2.50 -13.56 2.14
C PHE A 42 2.87 -12.13 1.75
N LEU A 43 1.91 -11.42 1.15
CA LEU A 43 2.03 -9.99 0.86
C LEU A 43 1.82 -9.18 2.15
N VAL A 44 2.88 -8.58 2.68
CA VAL A 44 2.84 -7.85 3.97
C VAL A 44 2.48 -6.38 3.81
N GLY A 45 2.70 -5.80 2.64
CA GLY A 45 2.39 -4.41 2.38
C GLY A 45 2.63 -4.01 0.92
N VAL A 46 2.00 -2.92 0.52
CA VAL A 46 2.21 -2.31 -0.79
C VAL A 46 2.38 -0.80 -0.66
N THR A 47 3.13 -0.22 -1.60
CA THR A 47 3.12 1.22 -1.86
C THR A 47 2.66 1.47 -3.28
N PHE A 48 1.88 2.51 -3.47
CA PHE A 48 1.54 3.03 -4.80
C PHE A 48 2.28 4.33 -5.04
N TYR A 49 2.87 4.45 -6.22
CA TYR A 49 3.49 5.69 -6.68
C TYR A 49 2.87 6.10 -8.01
N CYS A 50 2.39 7.33 -8.10
CA CYS A 50 1.95 7.94 -9.35
C CYS A 50 2.94 9.05 -9.70
N GLY A 51 3.65 8.89 -10.81
CA GLY A 51 4.59 9.88 -11.34
C GLY A 51 3.97 10.72 -12.45
N GLU A 52 4.83 11.43 -13.18
CA GLU A 52 4.45 12.13 -14.40
C GLU A 52 3.96 11.15 -15.49
N ASN A 53 3.22 11.67 -16.48
CA ASN A 53 2.69 10.90 -17.62
C ASN A 53 1.79 9.71 -17.23
N ASP A 54 1.01 9.85 -16.15
CA ASP A 54 0.12 8.80 -15.62
C ASP A 54 0.84 7.48 -15.29
N SER A 55 2.13 7.53 -14.97
CA SER A 55 2.89 6.35 -14.60
C SER A 55 2.53 5.90 -13.18
N ILE A 56 1.80 4.80 -13.07
CA ILE A 56 1.40 4.22 -11.79
C ILE A 56 2.20 2.94 -11.55
N PHE A 57 2.81 2.84 -10.37
CA PHE A 57 3.54 1.66 -9.94
C PHE A 57 2.97 1.17 -8.61
N LEU A 58 2.86 -0.15 -8.48
CA LEU A 58 2.70 -0.86 -7.23
C LEU A 58 4.05 -1.50 -6.89
N SER A 59 4.58 -1.20 -5.71
CA SER A 59 5.68 -1.94 -5.11
C SER A 59 5.11 -2.80 -3.98
N GLY A 60 5.41 -4.09 -3.99
CA GLY A 60 4.94 -5.05 -3.00
C GLY A 60 6.07 -5.63 -2.17
N LEU A 61 5.79 -5.87 -0.89
CA LEU A 61 6.69 -6.54 0.04
C LEU A 61 6.12 -7.90 0.41
N ALA A 62 6.92 -8.95 0.29
CA ALA A 62 6.56 -10.33 0.57
C ALA A 62 7.51 -10.99 1.57
N ILE A 63 6.99 -12.02 2.26
CA ILE A 63 7.72 -12.84 3.22
C ILE A 63 7.30 -14.32 3.10
N ASP A 64 8.21 -15.25 3.39
CA ASP A 64 8.00 -16.70 3.29
C ASP A 64 7.18 -17.27 4.47
N TYR A 65 5.92 -16.88 4.55
CA TYR A 65 4.91 -17.44 5.45
C TYR A 65 3.57 -17.49 4.72
N SER A 66 2.67 -18.40 5.07
CA SER A 66 1.41 -18.60 4.31
C SER A 66 0.16 -18.06 5.00
N ASP A 67 0.23 -17.72 6.28
CA ASP A 67 -0.91 -17.26 7.07
C ASP A 67 -0.63 -15.96 7.85
N TYR A 68 -1.68 -15.19 8.11
CA TYR A 68 -1.58 -13.87 8.71
C TYR A 68 -1.02 -13.88 10.13
N ASP A 69 -1.41 -14.84 10.96
CA ASP A 69 -1.02 -14.88 12.37
C ASP A 69 0.48 -15.19 12.50
N THR A 70 0.99 -16.16 11.74
CA THR A 70 2.41 -16.48 11.70
C THR A 70 3.23 -15.30 11.17
N VAL A 71 2.76 -14.62 10.11
CA VAL A 71 3.41 -13.41 9.57
C VAL A 71 3.50 -12.31 10.63
N LYS A 72 2.40 -12.05 11.35
CA LYS A 72 2.34 -11.04 12.39
C LYS A 72 3.33 -11.33 13.52
N GLU A 73 3.41 -12.58 13.95
CA GLU A 73 4.37 -13.00 14.97
C GLU A 73 5.83 -12.91 14.49
N ALA A 74 6.09 -13.30 13.23
CA ALA A 74 7.42 -13.24 12.64
C ALA A 74 7.90 -11.79 12.55
N LEU A 75 7.08 -10.88 11.99
CA LEU A 75 7.40 -9.46 11.88
C LEU A 75 7.70 -8.82 13.24
N ALA A 76 6.96 -9.19 14.30
CA ALA A 76 7.18 -8.66 15.64
C ALA A 76 8.54 -9.06 16.26
N LYS A 77 9.18 -10.13 15.75
CA LYS A 77 10.46 -10.66 16.25
C LYS A 77 11.65 -10.23 15.40
N LEU A 78 11.41 -9.68 14.20
CA LEU A 78 12.48 -9.26 13.30
C LEU A 78 13.16 -7.99 13.83
N PRO A 79 14.49 -7.92 13.80
CA PRO A 79 15.20 -6.69 14.14
C PRO A 79 15.04 -5.66 13.02
N ASP A 80 15.18 -4.39 13.37
CA ASP A 80 15.38 -3.34 12.39
C ASP A 80 16.85 -3.35 11.89
N PRO A 81 17.10 -3.25 10.57
CA PRO A 81 16.13 -3.19 9.48
C PRO A 81 15.52 -4.55 9.13
N VAL A 82 14.22 -4.56 8.82
CA VAL A 82 13.51 -5.76 8.37
C VAL A 82 13.89 -6.11 6.93
N ASN A 83 14.32 -7.36 6.68
CA ASN A 83 14.62 -7.85 5.34
C ASN A 83 13.39 -8.57 4.77
N LEU A 84 12.86 -8.06 3.65
CA LEU A 84 11.69 -8.58 2.95
C LEU A 84 12.01 -8.70 1.46
N ARG A 85 11.28 -9.55 0.74
CA ARG A 85 11.38 -9.59 -0.72
C ARG A 85 10.53 -8.47 -1.31
N GLU A 86 11.13 -7.64 -2.15
CA GLU A 86 10.44 -6.58 -2.86
C GLU A 86 10.19 -6.97 -4.33
N PHE A 87 9.08 -6.49 -4.89
CA PHE A 87 8.80 -6.55 -6.32
C PHE A 87 8.07 -5.27 -6.76
N GLU A 88 8.12 -4.97 -8.05
CA GLU A 88 7.45 -3.82 -8.65
C GLU A 88 6.60 -4.24 -9.85
N LEU A 89 5.46 -3.58 -10.02
CA LEU A 89 4.51 -3.82 -11.10
C LEU A 89 3.95 -2.48 -11.60
N PRO A 90 4.12 -2.12 -12.89
CA PRO A 90 3.38 -1.03 -13.48
C PRO A 90 1.89 -1.35 -13.56
N LEU A 91 1.05 -0.35 -13.30
CA LEU A 91 -0.41 -0.43 -13.40
C LEU A 91 -0.95 0.58 -14.40
N SER A 92 -2.01 0.20 -15.10
CA SER A 92 -2.92 1.17 -15.70
C SER A 92 -3.82 1.83 -14.65
N ARG A 93 -4.47 2.94 -15.02
CA ARG A 93 -5.47 3.61 -14.17
C ARG A 93 -6.62 2.68 -13.80
N ASP A 94 -7.11 1.92 -14.78
CA ASP A 94 -8.23 0.99 -14.59
C ASP A 94 -7.84 -0.17 -13.68
N GLU A 95 -6.63 -0.72 -13.85
CA GLU A 95 -6.11 -1.74 -12.93
C GLU A 95 -6.03 -1.18 -11.50
N PHE A 96 -5.48 0.01 -11.29
CA PHE A 96 -5.37 0.61 -9.96
C PHE A 96 -6.73 0.73 -9.26
N PHE A 97 -7.75 1.27 -9.93
CA PHE A 97 -9.07 1.44 -9.31
C PHE A 97 -9.83 0.12 -9.13
N ALA A 98 -9.55 -0.90 -9.94
CA ALA A 98 -10.18 -2.21 -9.83
C ALA A 98 -9.71 -3.02 -8.62
N LEU A 99 -8.55 -2.70 -8.03
CA LEU A 99 -8.00 -3.43 -6.86
C LEU A 99 -8.84 -3.29 -5.59
N PHE A 100 -9.75 -2.30 -5.54
CA PHE A 100 -10.44 -1.92 -4.33
C PHE A 100 -11.96 -1.98 -4.50
N LYS A 101 -12.66 -2.52 -3.51
CA LYS A 101 -14.12 -2.36 -3.40
C LYS A 101 -14.49 -0.96 -2.93
N ARG A 102 -13.70 -0.40 -2.03
CA ARG A 102 -13.79 0.98 -1.52
C ARG A 102 -12.40 1.52 -1.30
N PHE A 103 -12.17 2.76 -1.69
CA PHE A 103 -10.88 3.43 -1.54
C PHE A 103 -11.12 4.88 -1.11
N SER A 104 -10.51 5.28 0.00
CA SER A 104 -10.63 6.62 0.56
C SER A 104 -9.26 7.19 0.90
N ILE A 105 -9.01 8.40 0.40
CA ILE A 105 -7.81 9.18 0.71
C ILE A 105 -8.27 10.49 1.32
N VAL A 106 -7.64 10.89 2.41
CA VAL A 106 -7.68 12.26 2.92
C VAL A 106 -6.28 12.86 2.84
N LEU A 107 -6.18 14.08 2.35
CA LEU A 107 -4.94 14.85 2.30
C LEU A 107 -5.13 16.19 3.02
N GLN A 108 -4.07 16.66 3.65
CA GLN A 108 -3.95 18.01 4.18
C GLN A 108 -2.61 18.61 3.76
N PRO A 109 -2.50 19.94 3.65
CA PRO A 109 -1.21 20.61 3.56
C PRO A 109 -0.33 20.24 4.77
N ARG A 110 0.96 20.02 4.52
CA ARG A 110 1.93 19.69 5.56
C ARG A 110 1.91 20.75 6.65
N GLY A 111 1.73 20.30 7.90
CA GLY A 111 1.78 21.14 9.11
C GLY A 111 0.43 21.65 9.63
N LEU A 112 -0.70 21.34 8.98
CA LEU A 112 -2.02 21.80 9.47
C LEU A 112 -2.69 20.89 10.51
N GLU A 113 -2.26 19.63 10.63
CA GLU A 113 -2.72 18.67 11.66
C GLU A 113 -4.25 18.56 11.79
N LEU A 114 -4.99 18.63 10.67
CA LEU A 114 -6.45 18.58 10.58
C LEU A 114 -7.02 17.16 10.55
N ILE A 115 -6.32 16.22 9.92
CA ILE A 115 -6.76 14.82 9.81
C ILE A 115 -6.99 14.23 11.20
N GLY A 116 -8.16 13.60 11.38
CA GLY A 116 -8.59 13.02 12.66
C GLY A 116 -9.33 13.98 13.59
N ARG A 117 -9.44 15.27 13.24
CA ARG A 117 -10.28 16.22 14.01
C ARG A 117 -11.75 16.13 13.58
N GLU A 118 -12.64 16.34 14.54
CA GLU A 118 -14.05 16.61 14.26
C GLU A 118 -14.19 18.01 13.65
N ILE A 119 -14.96 18.14 12.58
CA ILE A 119 -15.18 19.40 11.87
C ILE A 119 -16.68 19.66 11.69
N ASN A 120 -17.07 20.93 11.75
CA ASN A 120 -18.38 21.39 11.33
C ASN A 120 -18.23 22.09 9.98
N THR A 121 -19.07 21.75 9.01
CA THR A 121 -19.11 22.39 7.70
C THR A 121 -20.42 23.13 7.53
N GLU A 122 -20.37 24.40 7.19
CA GLU A 122 -21.54 25.14 6.71
C GLU A 122 -21.82 24.73 5.25
N THR A 123 -23.10 24.54 4.90
CA THR A 123 -23.53 24.13 3.55
C THR A 123 -23.96 25.33 2.74
#